data_AF-A0A8B3NMY2-F1
#
_entry.id   AF-A0A8B3NMY2-F1
#
_cell.length_a   1.000
_cell.length_b   1.000
_cell.length_c   1.000
_cell.angle_alpha   90.00
_cell.angle_beta   90.00
_cell.angle_gamma   90.00
#
_symmetry.space_group_name_H-M   'P 1'
#
loop_
_entity.id
_entity.type
_entity.pdbx_description
1 polymer ?
#
loop_
_entity_poly.entity_id
_entity_poly.type
_entity_poly.pdbx_seq_one_letter_code
_entity_poly.pdbx_strand_id
1 'polypeptide(L)' 'GVILFAALTAYDTQRIKSVYLERAQSEAISNKALIGALTLYLDFINLFLMMLRFTRDRRE' A
#
# COMPACT_ATOMS: atom_id res chain seq x y z
N GLY A 1 10.09 -12.16 14.26
CA GLY A 1 9.02 -11.19 14.58
C GLY A 1 8.80 -10.18 13.46
N VAL A 2 9.82 -9.39 13.13
CA VAL A 2 9.74 -8.27 12.16
C VAL A 2 9.31 -8.69 10.76
N ILE A 3 9.84 -9.80 10.21
CA ILE A 3 9.48 -10.30 8.87
C ILE A 3 8.01 -10.73 8.78
N LEU A 4 7.45 -11.31 9.85
CA LEU A 4 6.05 -11.75 9.88
C LEU A 4 5.08 -10.56 9.91
N PHE A 5 5.34 -9.60 10.81
CA PHE A 5 4.59 -8.34 10.83
C PHE A 5 4.75 -7.58 9.51
N ALA A 6 5.93 -7.65 8.92
CA ALA A 6 6.22 -7.02 7.66
C ALA A 6 5.34 -7.56 6.51
N ALA A 7 5.28 -8.88 6.38
CA ALA A 7 4.44 -9.55 5.39
C ALA A 7 2.95 -9.25 5.61
N LEU A 8 2.49 -9.25 6.86
CA LEU A 8 1.10 -8.91 7.21
C LEU A 8 0.76 -7.46 6.83
N THR A 9 1.59 -6.47 7.17
CA THR A 9 1.36 -5.07 6.80
C THR A 9 1.30 -4.88 5.27
N ALA A 10 2.14 -5.60 4.51
CA ALA A 10 2.11 -5.53 3.05
C ALA A 10 0.80 -6.10 2.49
N TYR A 11 0.36 -7.24 3.02
CA TYR A 11 -0.90 -7.87 2.64
C TYR A 11 -2.11 -6.99 2.98
N ASP A 12 -2.16 -6.43 4.18
CA ASP A 12 -3.24 -5.54 4.62
C ASP A 12 -3.33 -4.28 3.74
N THR A 13 -2.19 -3.71 3.35
CA THR A 13 -2.15 -2.53 2.48
C THR A 13 -2.69 -2.84 1.08
N GLN A 14 -2.33 -4.00 0.50
CA GLN A 14 -2.86 -4.41 -0.81
C GLN A 14 -4.37 -4.69 -0.76
N ARG A 15 -4.85 -5.29 0.34
CA ARG A 15 -6.28 -5.55 0.55
C ARG A 15 -7.09 -4.27 0.68
N ILE A 16 -6.59 -3.27 1.42
CA ILE A 16 -7.27 -1.98 1.56
C ILE A 16 -7.36 -1.28 0.19
N LYS A 17 -6.27 -1.31 -0.59
CA LYS A 17 -6.22 -0.77 -1.94
C LYS A 17 -7.26 -1.44 -2.85
N SER A 18 -7.38 -2.77 -2.83
CA SER A 18 -8.34 -3.49 -3.68
C SER A 18 -9.79 -3.17 -3.34
N VAL A 19 -10.14 -3.14 -2.05
CA VAL A 19 -11.50 -2.80 -1.58
C VAL A 19 -11.87 -1.36 -1.98
N TYR A 20 -10.92 -0.43 -1.93
CA TYR A 20 -11.17 0.95 -2.32
C TYR A 20 -11.36 1.12 -3.83
N LEU A 21 -10.53 0.44 -4.63
CA LEU A 21 -10.63 0.45 -6.10
C LEU A 21 -11.93 -0.19 -6.61
N GLU A 22 -12.42 -1.23 -5.94
CA GLU A 22 -13.69 -1.86 -6.25
C GLU A 22 -14.87 -0.90 -6.00
N ARG A 23 -14.84 -0.16 -4.88
CA ARG A 23 -15.83 0.89 -4.57
C ARG A 23 -15.74 2.08 -5.52
N ALA A 24 -14.53 2.44 -5.93
CA ALA A 24 -14.23 3.55 -6.86
C ALA A 24 -14.89 3.41 -8.23
N GLN A 25 -15.02 2.17 -8.73
CA GLN A 25 -15.60 1.91 -10.05
C GLN A 25 -17.09 2.26 -10.13
N SER A 26 -17.77 2.37 -8.99
CA SER A 26 -19.19 2.70 -8.88
C SER A 26 -19.51 4.19 -8.96
N GLU A 27 -18.53 5.09 -8.82
CA GLU A 27 -18.75 6.54 -8.72
C GLU A 27 -18.07 7.37 -9.84
N ALA A 28 -18.60 8.57 -10.08
CA ALA A 28 -18.28 9.45 -11.21
C ALA A 28 -16.78 9.79 -11.37
N ILE A 29 -16.38 10.16 -12.59
CA ILE A 29 -15.00 10.38 -13.08
C ILE A 29 -14.13 11.26 -12.16
N SER A 30 -14.69 12.24 -11.45
CA SER A 30 -13.96 13.09 -10.48
C SER A 30 -13.32 12.28 -9.34
N ASN A 31 -13.95 11.18 -8.93
CA ASN A 31 -13.43 10.33 -7.86
C ASN A 31 -12.25 9.46 -8.34
N LYS A 32 -12.09 9.24 -9.66
CA LYS A 32 -10.99 8.44 -10.22
C LYS A 32 -9.63 9.10 -10.03
N ALA A 33 -9.52 10.42 -10.15
CA ALA A 33 -8.26 11.13 -9.93
C ALA A 33 -7.83 11.09 -8.46
N LEU A 34 -8.77 11.30 -7.53
CA LEU A 34 -8.54 11.19 -6.09
C LEU A 34 -8.10 9.77 -5.69
N ILE A 35 -8.75 8.76 -6.27
CA ILE A 35 -8.47 7.35 -5.99
C ILE A 35 -7.15 6.90 -6.63
N GLY A 36 -6.81 7.43 -7.80
CA GLY A 36 -5.49 7.28 -8.40
C GLY A 36 -4.39 7.89 -7.53
N ALA A 37 -4.61 9.10 -7.01
CA ALA A 37 -3.68 9.76 -6.11
C ALA A 37 -3.52 9.00 -4.77
N LEU A 38 -4.61 8.52 -4.19
CA LEU A 38 -4.59 7.69 -2.97
C LEU A 38 -3.85 6.36 -3.21
N THR A 39 -4.08 5.74 -4.37
CA THR A 39 -3.37 4.52 -4.79
C THR A 39 -1.86 4.74 -4.86
N LEU A 40 -1.44 5.83 -5.51
CA LEU A 40 -0.03 6.22 -5.59
C LEU A 40 0.59 6.49 -4.21
N TYR A 41 -0.17 7.10 -3.30
CA TYR A 41 0.26 7.31 -1.91
C TYR A 41 0.50 6.00 -1.16
N LEU A 42 -0.41 5.03 -1.30
CA LEU A 42 -0.26 3.71 -0.69
C LEU A 42 0.91 2.91 -1.29
N ASP A 43 1.11 3.01 -2.61
CA ASP A 43 2.24 2.38 -3.30
C ASP A 43 3.59 2.99 -2.84
N PHE A 44 3.63 4.32 -2.64
CA PHE A 44 4.80 5.01 -2.08
C PHE A 44 5.15 4.52 -0.67
N ILE A 45 4.17 4.40 0.23
CA ILE A 45 4.39 3.89 1.58
C ILE A 45 4.93 2.45 1.54
N ASN A 46 4.34 1.58 0.71
CA ASN A 46 4.81 0.20 0.57
C ASN A 46 6.28 0.13 0.12
N LEU A 47 6.65 0.94 -0.88
CA LEU A 47 8.03 1.00 -1.37
C LEU A 47 8.99 1.53 -0.29
N PHE A 48 8.59 2.57 0.44
CA PHE A 48 9.37 3.12 1.54
C PHE A 48 9.58 2.09 2.66
N LEU A 49 8.53 1.37 3.05
CA LEU A 49 8.62 0.30 4.04
C LEU A 49 9.51 -0.86 3.59
N MET A 50 9.46 -1.24 2.30
CA MET A 50 10.40 -2.22 1.73
C MET A 50 11.84 -1.75 1.85
N MET A 51 12.13 -0.49 1.54
CA MET A 51 13.47 0.08 1.66
C MET A 51 13.96 0.11 3.11
N LEU A 52 13.10 0.48 4.06
CA LEU A 52 13.44 0.47 5.49
C LEU A 52 13.75 -0.94 5.99
N ARG A 53 12.94 -1.94 5.60
CA ARG A 53 13.16 -3.34 5.98
C ARG A 53 14.42 -3.90 5.38
N PHE A 54 14.66 -3.66 4.09
CA PHE A 54 15.90 -4.07 3.44
C PHE A 54 17.13 -3.44 4.12
N THR A 55 17.05 -2.16 4.48
CA THR A 55 18.14 -1.48 5.19
C THR A 55 18.34 -2.01 6.61
N ARG A 56 17.26 -2.45 7.28
CA ARG A 56 17.30 -3.08 8.59
C ARG A 56 17.90 -4.49 8.55
N ASP A 57 17.52 -5.31 7.57
CA ASP A 57 18.05 -6.68 7.39
C ASP A 57 19.56 -6.70 7.10
N ARG A 58 20.15 -5.57 6.70
CA ARG A 58 21.61 -5.43 6.49
C ARG A 58 22.41 -5.11 7.76
N ARG A 59 21.72 -4.82 8.88
CA ARG A 59 22.34 -4.40 10.15
C ARG A 59 22.28 -5.49 11.23
N GLU A 60 21.70 -6.64 10.91
CA GLU A 60 21.77 -7.88 11.71
C GLU A 60 22.62 -8.91 10.96
#